data_AF-A0A946DWQ2-F1
#
_entry.id   AF-A0A946DWQ2-F1
#
_cell.length_a   1.000
_cell.length_b   1.000
_cell.length_c   1.000
_cell.angle_alpha   90.00
_cell.angle_beta   90.00
_cell.angle_gamma   90.00
#
_symmetry.space_group_name_H-M   'P 1'
#
loop_
_entity.id
_entity.type
_entity.pdbx_description
1 polymer ?
#
loop_
_entity_poly.entity_id
_entity_poly.type
_entity_poly.pdbx_seq_one_letter_code
_entity_poly.pdbx_strand_id
1 'polypeptide(L)'
;MKRTVPLLIASVTGFVLIVAYFIPYTESWGDEVLNWFDIVAAFAFVLGAGNLLKMHLKRISDQSPGWGYSAVTALAFLITLVVGLAKVGVPPSEKFPAFPWSGSYIHEGGAFWWIYQYMFLPLSATMFAMLAFYIASAAFRAFRAKNVEAIILLVTAFIVLLGRTYAGVVLTDGLPDSLSFLRLEQFTEDTIMNVFNLAGTRAIMIGIGLGIVSTSLKVLLGVDRSYLGSE
;
A
#
# COMPACT_ATOMS: atom_id res chain seq x y z
N MET A 1 -18.15 29.79 13.56
CA MET A 1 -18.59 29.79 12.14
C MET A 1 -17.56 29.19 11.19
N LYS A 2 -16.29 29.65 11.15
CA LYS A 2 -15.26 29.14 10.22
C LYS A 2 -14.99 27.63 10.27
N ARG A 3 -15.14 26.98 11.43
CA ARG A 3 -14.98 25.51 11.60
C ARG A 3 -16.29 24.72 11.60
N THR A 4 -17.40 25.37 11.91
CA THR A 4 -18.72 24.72 12.05
C THR A 4 -19.27 24.29 10.70
N VAL A 5 -19.08 25.10 9.66
CA VAL A 5 -19.57 24.80 8.31
C VAL A 5 -18.83 23.58 7.72
N PRO A 6 -17.48 23.53 7.71
CA PRO A 6 -16.76 22.33 7.26
C PRO A 6 -17.11 21.07 8.06
N LEU A 7 -17.31 21.19 9.38
CA LEU A 7 -17.73 20.06 10.22
C LEU A 7 -19.08 19.51 9.78
N LEU A 8 -20.07 20.39 9.62
CA LEU A 8 -21.41 19.97 9.18
C LEU A 8 -21.37 19.32 7.80
N ILE A 9 -20.58 19.88 6.87
CA ILE A 9 -20.39 19.28 5.54
C ILE A 9 -19.79 17.88 5.69
N ALA A 10 -18.69 17.71 6.43
CA ALA A 10 -18.05 16.40 6.62
C ALA A 10 -18.98 15.38 7.28
N SER A 11 -19.70 15.78 8.33
CA SER A 11 -20.68 14.95 9.02
C SER A 11 -21.79 14.51 8.08
N VAL A 12 -22.45 15.44 7.39
CA VAL A 12 -23.57 15.14 6.49
C VAL A 12 -23.12 14.25 5.35
N THR A 13 -22.01 14.58 4.70
CA THR A 13 -21.45 13.79 3.60
C THR A 13 -21.15 12.35 4.04
N GLY A 14 -20.52 12.16 5.19
CA GLY A 14 -20.24 10.81 5.68
C GLY A 14 -21.48 10.03 6.09
N PHE A 15 -22.48 10.66 6.69
CA PHE A 15 -23.76 9.98 6.95
C PHE A 15 -24.49 9.61 5.66
N VAL A 16 -24.48 10.48 4.64
CA VAL A 16 -25.03 10.16 3.32
C VAL A 16 -24.35 8.94 2.71
N LEU A 17 -23.01 8.86 2.77
CA LEU A 17 -22.27 7.70 2.26
C LEU A 17 -22.59 6.41 3.03
N ILE A 18 -22.74 6.48 4.35
CA ILE A 18 -23.17 5.32 5.16
C ILE A 18 -24.56 4.86 4.74
N VAL A 19 -25.51 5.78 4.60
CA VAL A 19 -26.88 5.47 4.20
C VAL A 19 -26.91 4.88 2.78
N ALA A 20 -26.20 5.50 1.83
CA ALA A 20 -26.09 5.04 0.45
C ALA A 20 -25.54 3.61 0.34
N TYR A 21 -24.58 3.24 1.19
CA TYR A 21 -24.00 1.90 1.20
C TYR A 21 -24.97 0.81 1.69
N PHE A 22 -25.81 1.10 2.70
CA PHE A 22 -26.70 0.10 3.30
C PHE A 22 -28.12 0.10 2.73
N ILE A 23 -28.57 1.18 2.09
CA ILE A 23 -29.93 1.32 1.54
C ILE A 23 -29.86 1.45 0.01
N PRO A 24 -30.30 0.41 -0.75
CA PRO A 24 -30.18 0.39 -2.22
C PRO A 24 -30.86 1.58 -2.92
N TYR A 25 -31.98 2.08 -2.40
CA TYR A 25 -32.69 3.22 -2.99
C TYR A 25 -31.91 4.55 -2.91
N THR A 26 -30.85 4.63 -2.10
CA THR A 26 -30.05 5.85 -1.89
C THR A 26 -28.66 5.78 -2.53
N GLU A 27 -28.38 4.75 -3.32
CA GLU A 27 -27.09 4.56 -4.00
C GLU A 27 -26.70 5.79 -4.84
N SER A 28 -27.66 6.35 -5.59
CA SER A 28 -27.45 7.56 -6.40
C SER A 28 -26.97 8.80 -5.62
N TRP A 29 -27.27 8.90 -4.31
CA TRP A 29 -26.77 10.00 -3.48
C TRP A 29 -25.29 9.82 -3.17
N GLY A 30 -24.86 8.58 -2.97
CA GLY A 30 -23.46 8.22 -2.81
C GLY A 30 -22.67 8.55 -4.08
N ASP A 31 -23.21 8.19 -5.25
CA ASP A 31 -22.58 8.48 -6.54
C ASP A 31 -22.38 9.99 -6.76
N GLU A 32 -23.38 10.81 -6.43
CA GLU A 32 -23.26 12.27 -6.56
C GLU A 32 -22.19 12.85 -5.61
N VAL A 33 -22.15 12.38 -4.36
CA VAL A 33 -21.11 12.77 -3.40
C VAL A 33 -19.72 12.37 -3.87
N LEU A 34 -19.58 11.15 -4.41
CA LEU A 34 -18.31 10.66 -4.94
C LEU A 34 -17.87 11.46 -6.18
N ASN A 35 -18.80 11.85 -7.05
CA ASN A 35 -18.50 12.75 -8.18
C ASN A 35 -17.98 14.11 -7.70
N TRP A 36 -18.60 14.70 -6.67
CA TRP A 36 -18.08 15.95 -6.08
C TRP A 36 -16.69 15.77 -5.47
N PHE A 37 -16.47 14.65 -4.77
CA PHE A 37 -15.15 14.30 -4.24
C PHE A 37 -14.11 14.18 -5.36
N ASP A 38 -14.41 13.49 -6.45
CA ASP A 38 -13.50 13.29 -7.57
C ASP A 38 -13.11 14.63 -8.24
N ILE A 39 -14.07 15.55 -8.39
CA ILE A 39 -13.80 16.90 -8.88
C ILE A 39 -12.80 17.62 -7.96
N VAL A 40 -13.04 17.61 -6.65
CA VAL A 40 -12.13 18.24 -5.66
C VAL A 40 -10.77 17.54 -5.64
N ALA A 41 -10.75 16.20 -5.71
CA ALA A 41 -9.54 15.39 -5.72
C ALA A 41 -8.68 15.69 -6.96
N ALA A 42 -9.29 15.91 -8.12
CA ALA A 42 -8.57 16.32 -9.33
C ALA A 42 -7.77 17.62 -9.13
N PHE A 43 -8.37 18.65 -8.51
CA PHE A 43 -7.65 19.88 -8.15
C PHE A 43 -6.58 19.63 -7.08
N ALA A 44 -6.88 18.78 -6.10
CA ALA A 44 -5.93 18.42 -5.05
C ALA A 44 -4.69 17.71 -5.61
N PHE A 45 -4.84 16.83 -6.60
CA PHE A 45 -3.71 16.18 -7.28
C PHE A 45 -2.82 17.19 -8.00
N VAL A 46 -3.40 18.18 -8.67
CA VAL A 46 -2.63 19.26 -9.33
C VAL A 46 -1.87 20.10 -8.29
N LEU A 47 -2.51 20.47 -7.19
CA LEU A 47 -1.86 21.19 -6.08
C LEU A 47 -0.75 20.35 -5.44
N GLY A 48 -0.98 19.05 -5.24
CA GLY A 48 0.01 18.11 -4.70
C GLY A 48 1.23 17.99 -5.59
N ALA A 49 1.02 17.80 -6.91
CA ALA A 49 2.08 17.78 -7.92
C ALA A 49 2.86 19.12 -7.94
N GLY A 50 2.14 20.25 -7.94
CA GLY A 50 2.74 21.58 -7.90
C GLY A 50 3.57 21.81 -6.63
N ASN A 51 3.10 21.35 -5.47
CA ASN A 51 3.83 21.47 -4.21
C ASN A 51 5.10 20.60 -4.22
N LEU A 52 5.02 19.36 -4.72
CA LEU A 52 6.17 18.48 -4.88
C LEU A 52 7.24 19.15 -5.76
N LEU A 53 6.85 19.62 -6.94
CA LEU A 53 7.76 20.33 -7.85
C LEU A 53 8.35 21.58 -7.19
N LYS A 54 7.51 22.42 -6.56
CA LYS A 54 7.97 23.63 -5.87
C LYS A 54 9.04 23.32 -4.81
N MET A 55 8.82 22.32 -3.96
CA MET A 55 9.77 21.96 -2.91
C MET A 55 11.09 21.43 -3.48
N HIS A 56 11.04 20.53 -4.46
CA HIS A 56 12.25 19.95 -5.05
C HIS A 56 12.99 20.95 -5.94
N LEU A 57 12.31 21.77 -6.74
CA LEU A 57 12.92 22.82 -7.55
C LEU A 57 13.56 23.90 -6.68
N LYS A 58 12.91 24.31 -5.58
CA LYS A 58 13.52 25.21 -4.61
C LYS A 58 14.79 24.59 -4.01
N ARG A 59 14.76 23.32 -3.64
CA ARG A 59 15.93 22.61 -3.09
C ARG A 59 17.10 22.54 -4.08
N ILE A 60 16.80 22.36 -5.37
CA ILE A 60 17.78 22.36 -6.47
C ILE A 60 18.36 23.76 -6.67
N SER A 61 17.50 24.79 -6.72
CA SER A 61 17.89 26.19 -6.88
C SER A 61 18.75 26.68 -5.71
N ASP A 62 18.36 26.34 -4.48
CA ASP A 62 19.06 26.72 -3.25
C ASP A 62 20.31 25.85 -3.00
N GLN A 63 20.60 24.87 -3.88
CA GLN A 63 21.70 23.90 -3.77
C GLN A 63 21.84 23.27 -2.38
N SER A 64 20.72 23.00 -1.71
CA SER A 64 20.77 22.51 -0.34
C SER A 64 21.34 21.08 -0.28
N PRO A 65 21.81 20.62 0.90
CA PRO A 65 22.36 19.27 1.04
C PRO A 65 21.40 18.21 0.48
N GLY A 66 21.87 17.37 -0.44
CA GLY A 66 21.03 16.37 -1.12
C GLY A 66 20.20 16.88 -2.31
N TRP A 67 20.51 18.06 -2.87
CA TRP A 67 19.83 18.59 -4.06
C TRP A 67 19.83 17.63 -5.26
N GLY A 68 20.89 16.84 -5.44
CA GLY A 68 21.00 15.86 -6.53
C GLY A 68 19.86 14.84 -6.51
N TYR A 69 19.50 14.32 -5.33
CA TYR A 69 18.35 13.43 -5.17
C TYR A 69 17.03 14.12 -5.53
N SER A 70 16.91 15.41 -5.22
CA SER A 70 15.71 16.18 -5.60
C SER A 70 15.60 16.39 -7.11
N ALA A 71 16.72 16.56 -7.81
CA ALA A 71 16.74 16.61 -9.27
C ALA A 71 16.28 15.27 -9.88
N VAL A 72 16.76 14.15 -9.32
CA VAL A 72 16.33 12.81 -9.74
C VAL A 72 14.83 12.62 -9.51
N THR A 73 14.29 13.01 -8.35
CA THR A 73 12.85 12.93 -8.06
C THR A 73 12.02 13.78 -9.03
N ALA A 74 12.41 15.03 -9.26
CA ALA A 74 11.69 15.92 -10.18
C ALA A 74 11.70 15.39 -11.61
N LEU A 75 12.85 14.90 -12.08
CA LEU A 75 12.98 14.31 -13.41
C LEU A 75 12.16 13.03 -13.55
N ALA A 76 12.24 12.10 -12.59
CA ALA A 76 11.46 10.87 -12.59
C ALA A 76 9.95 11.14 -12.56
N PHE A 77 9.53 12.13 -11.78
CA PHE A 77 8.14 12.59 -11.75
C PHE A 77 7.68 13.09 -13.12
N LEU A 78 8.44 14.00 -13.76
CA LEU A 78 8.09 14.55 -15.07
C LEU A 78 8.08 13.49 -16.17
N ILE A 79 9.07 12.60 -16.20
CA ILE A 79 9.13 11.50 -17.18
C ILE A 79 7.92 10.60 -17.02
N THR A 80 7.62 10.16 -15.79
CA THR A 80 6.50 9.23 -15.54
C THR A 80 5.16 9.89 -15.85
N LEU A 81 5.00 11.17 -15.52
CA LEU A 81 3.80 11.95 -15.82
C LEU A 81 3.58 12.06 -17.33
N VAL A 82 4.62 12.46 -18.09
CA VAL A 82 4.53 12.59 -19.55
C VAL A 82 4.26 11.24 -20.21
N VAL A 83 4.98 10.18 -19.80
CA VAL A 83 4.80 8.83 -20.35
C VAL A 83 3.38 8.32 -20.09
N GLY A 84 2.85 8.52 -18.88
CA GLY A 84 1.50 8.12 -18.51
C GLY A 84 0.42 8.90 -19.25
N LEU A 85 0.52 10.23 -19.31
CA LEU A 85 -0.46 11.10 -19.98
C LEU A 85 -0.47 10.93 -21.49
N ALA A 86 0.71 10.83 -22.11
CA ALA A 86 0.85 10.65 -23.55
C ALA A 86 0.67 9.19 -24.00
N LYS A 87 0.47 8.25 -23.05
CA LYS A 87 0.31 6.81 -23.32
C LYS A 87 1.40 6.25 -24.24
N VAL A 88 2.63 6.67 -24.02
CA VAL A 88 3.76 6.38 -24.93
C VAL A 88 3.94 4.87 -25.06
N GLY A 89 4.00 4.39 -26.31
CA GLY A 89 4.24 2.98 -26.61
C GLY A 89 3.04 2.05 -26.39
N VAL A 90 1.85 2.59 -26.13
CA VAL A 90 0.63 1.80 -25.98
C VAL A 90 0.08 1.43 -27.38
N PRO A 91 -0.26 0.17 -27.68
CA PRO A 91 -0.85 -0.18 -28.97
C PRO A 91 -2.24 0.47 -29.16
N PRO A 92 -2.70 0.68 -30.40
CA PRO A 92 -4.06 1.13 -30.66
C PRO A 92 -5.09 0.20 -30.01
N SER A 93 -6.14 0.79 -29.43
CA SER A 93 -7.26 0.02 -28.88
C SER A 93 -8.07 -0.66 -29.99
N GLU A 94 -8.68 -1.80 -29.67
CA GLU A 94 -9.60 -2.51 -30.57
C GLU A 94 -10.78 -1.63 -31.02
N LYS A 95 -11.21 -0.69 -30.17
CA LYS A 95 -12.31 0.23 -30.44
C LYS A 95 -11.92 1.38 -31.37
N PHE A 96 -10.65 1.78 -31.39
CA PHE A 96 -10.15 2.93 -32.15
C PHE A 96 -8.80 2.62 -32.82
N PRO A 97 -8.77 1.70 -33.81
CA PRO A 97 -7.54 1.23 -34.43
C PRO A 97 -6.85 2.30 -35.29
N ALA A 98 -7.59 3.31 -35.75
CA ALA A 98 -7.05 4.41 -36.55
C ALA A 98 -6.23 5.43 -35.74
N PHE A 99 -6.35 5.42 -34.41
CA PHE A 99 -5.65 6.38 -33.54
C PHE A 99 -4.48 5.69 -32.82
N PRO A 100 -3.23 6.09 -33.12
CA PRO A 100 -2.07 5.64 -32.37
C PRO A 100 -2.21 5.93 -30.87
N TRP A 101 -1.72 5.02 -30.02
CA TRP A 101 -1.71 5.17 -28.56
C TRP A 101 -3.10 5.32 -27.90
N SER A 102 -4.16 4.84 -28.56
CA SER A 102 -5.53 4.90 -28.05
C SER A 102 -5.86 3.83 -27.00
N GLY A 103 -4.98 2.85 -26.78
CA GLY A 103 -5.15 1.80 -25.78
C GLY A 103 -5.17 2.28 -24.32
N SER A 104 -5.30 1.32 -23.41
CA SER A 104 -5.13 1.52 -21.97
C SER A 104 -3.68 1.85 -21.58
N TYR A 105 -3.50 2.79 -20.65
CA TYR A 105 -2.17 3.20 -20.17
C TYR A 105 -1.44 2.09 -19.38
N ILE A 106 -2.17 1.06 -18.92
CA ILE A 106 -1.63 -0.12 -18.22
C ILE A 106 -1.35 -1.31 -19.15
N HIS A 107 -1.46 -1.16 -20.47
CA HIS A 107 -1.19 -2.28 -21.38
C HIS A 107 0.23 -2.82 -21.20
N GLU A 108 0.33 -4.15 -21.15
CA GLU A 108 1.60 -4.86 -21.14
C GLU A 108 2.42 -4.49 -22.38
N GLY A 109 3.69 -4.16 -22.17
CA GLY A 109 4.58 -3.65 -23.22
C GLY A 109 4.53 -2.13 -23.45
N GLY A 110 3.56 -1.41 -22.88
CA GLY A 110 3.56 0.06 -22.90
C GLY A 110 4.68 0.66 -22.05
N ALA A 111 5.10 1.90 -22.34
CA ALA A 111 6.22 2.51 -21.62
C ALA A 111 5.94 2.75 -20.13
N PHE A 112 4.69 3.06 -19.77
CA PHE A 112 4.27 3.20 -18.37
C PHE A 112 4.34 1.87 -17.61
N TRP A 113 3.85 0.78 -18.23
CA TRP A 113 3.97 -0.57 -17.69
C TRP A 113 5.42 -0.98 -17.51
N TRP A 114 6.30 -0.64 -18.46
CA TRP A 114 7.73 -0.93 -18.38
C TRP A 114 8.39 -0.20 -17.20
N ILE A 115 8.11 1.10 -17.04
CA ILE A 115 8.57 1.89 -15.89
C ILE A 115 8.11 1.24 -14.58
N TYR A 116 6.86 0.81 -14.51
CA TYR A 116 6.32 0.16 -13.33
C TYR A 116 7.06 -1.17 -13.03
N GLN A 117 7.15 -2.07 -14.01
CA GLN A 117 7.69 -3.42 -13.84
C GLN A 117 9.20 -3.45 -13.61
N TYR A 118 9.95 -2.62 -14.31
CA TYR A 118 11.41 -2.70 -14.33
C TYR A 118 12.11 -1.61 -13.53
N MET A 119 11.39 -0.56 -13.13
CA MET A 119 11.95 0.49 -12.26
C MET A 119 11.24 0.52 -10.91
N PHE A 120 9.93 0.72 -10.87
CA PHE A 120 9.21 0.85 -9.59
C PHE A 120 9.23 -0.44 -8.76
N LEU A 121 8.88 -1.60 -9.35
CA LEU A 121 8.83 -2.86 -8.61
C LEU A 121 10.20 -3.25 -8.03
N PRO A 122 11.32 -3.27 -8.78
CA PRO A 122 12.62 -3.64 -8.22
C PRO A 122 13.10 -2.64 -7.17
N LEU A 123 12.86 -1.33 -7.37
CA LEU A 123 13.21 -0.32 -6.36
C LEU A 123 12.39 -0.52 -5.07
N SER A 124 11.10 -0.82 -5.17
CA SER A 124 10.29 -1.15 -3.99
C SER A 124 10.77 -2.43 -3.31
N ALA A 125 11.12 -3.46 -4.08
CA ALA A 125 11.65 -4.72 -3.57
C ALA A 125 12.99 -4.54 -2.85
N THR A 126 13.88 -3.67 -3.35
CA THR A 126 15.15 -3.38 -2.67
C THR A 126 14.94 -2.62 -1.35
N MET A 127 13.97 -1.70 -1.29
CA MET A 127 13.58 -1.06 -0.02
C MET A 127 13.08 -2.10 1.00
N PHE A 128 12.20 -3.02 0.58
CA PHE A 128 11.73 -4.11 1.44
C PHE A 128 12.84 -5.09 1.83
N ALA A 129 13.74 -5.43 0.90
CA ALA A 129 14.87 -6.33 1.17
C ALA A 129 15.85 -5.72 2.18
N MET A 130 16.13 -4.42 2.09
CA MET A 130 16.94 -3.71 3.10
C MET A 130 16.28 -3.78 4.48
N LEU A 131 14.97 -3.54 4.58
CA LEU A 131 14.23 -3.68 5.83
C LEU A 131 14.33 -5.11 6.39
N ALA A 132 14.17 -6.13 5.56
CA ALA A 132 14.31 -7.52 5.97
C ALA A 132 15.71 -7.82 6.56
N PHE A 133 16.78 -7.31 5.92
CA PHE A 133 18.14 -7.46 6.43
C PHE A 133 18.33 -6.77 7.79
N TYR A 134 17.82 -5.53 7.95
CA TYR A 134 17.89 -4.82 9.22
C TYR A 134 17.10 -5.53 10.33
N ILE A 135 15.91 -6.05 10.01
CA ILE A 135 15.09 -6.84 10.94
C ILE A 135 15.85 -8.11 11.34
N ALA A 136 16.42 -8.84 10.39
CA ALA A 136 17.20 -10.06 10.68
C ALA A 136 18.43 -9.76 11.56
N SER A 137 19.16 -8.68 11.28
CA SER A 137 20.32 -8.26 12.08
C SER A 137 19.92 -7.79 13.48
N ALA A 138 18.84 -7.02 13.61
CA ALA A 138 18.30 -6.61 14.89
C ALA A 138 17.79 -7.82 15.70
N ALA A 139 17.07 -8.73 15.05
CA ALA A 139 16.61 -10.00 15.60
C ALA A 139 17.79 -10.84 16.10
N PHE A 140 18.83 -11.07 15.30
CA PHE A 140 19.99 -11.85 15.74
C PHE A 140 20.71 -11.23 16.94
N ARG A 141 20.83 -9.89 16.98
CA ARG A 141 21.41 -9.18 18.14
C ARG A 141 20.51 -9.20 19.38
N ALA A 142 19.19 -9.20 19.20
CA ALA A 142 18.20 -9.18 20.29
C ALA A 142 17.86 -10.59 20.81
N PHE A 143 17.90 -11.61 19.95
CA PHE A 143 17.62 -13.02 20.26
C PHE A 143 18.81 -13.65 20.96
N ARG A 144 18.99 -13.28 22.22
CA ARG A 144 19.73 -14.09 23.19
C ARG A 144 18.67 -14.95 23.89
N ALA A 145 18.73 -16.27 23.74
CA ALA A 145 17.83 -17.23 24.38
C ALA A 145 17.97 -17.19 25.91
N LYS A 146 17.40 -16.14 26.52
CA LYS A 146 17.53 -15.82 27.95
C LYS A 146 16.34 -16.33 28.76
N ASN A 147 15.21 -16.60 28.10
CA ASN A 147 13.96 -17.04 28.71
C ASN A 147 13.22 -18.02 27.78
N VAL A 148 12.27 -18.76 28.35
CA VAL A 148 11.52 -19.82 27.66
C VAL A 148 10.72 -19.24 26.48
N GLU A 149 10.17 -18.04 26.63
CA GLU A 149 9.41 -17.39 25.57
C GLU A 149 10.27 -17.07 24.35
N ALA A 150 11.51 -16.57 24.55
CA ALA A 150 12.43 -16.31 23.44
C ALA A 150 12.90 -17.61 22.77
N ILE A 151 13.04 -18.71 23.52
CA ILE A 151 13.37 -20.02 22.96
C ILE A 151 12.25 -20.52 22.06
N ILE A 152 11.00 -20.47 22.53
CA ILE A 152 9.83 -20.88 21.73
C ILE A 152 9.80 -20.06 20.45
N LEU A 153 9.93 -18.74 20.56
CA LEU A 153 9.89 -17.87 19.40
C LEU A 153 11.04 -18.14 18.41
N LEU A 154 12.25 -18.39 18.91
CA LEU A 154 13.41 -18.74 18.09
C LEU A 154 13.20 -20.06 17.32
N VAL A 155 12.70 -21.08 18.01
CA VAL A 155 12.41 -22.40 17.41
C VAL A 155 11.32 -22.26 16.35
N THR A 156 10.23 -21.55 16.65
CA THR A 156 9.15 -21.30 15.69
C THR A 156 9.67 -20.52 14.47
N ALA A 157 10.47 -19.48 14.67
CA ALA A 157 11.06 -18.72 13.56
C ALA A 157 11.98 -19.58 12.68
N PHE A 158 12.78 -20.46 13.29
CA PHE A 158 13.65 -21.39 12.57
C PHE A 158 12.85 -22.41 11.74
N ILE A 159 11.81 -23.01 12.32
CA ILE A 159 10.91 -23.94 11.61
C ILE A 159 10.25 -23.23 10.42
N VAL A 160 9.74 -22.02 10.64
CA VAL A 160 9.10 -21.22 9.57
C VAL A 160 10.08 -20.90 8.44
N LEU A 161 11.31 -20.51 8.78
CA LEU A 161 12.34 -20.20 7.77
C LEU A 161 12.69 -21.44 6.95
N LEU A 162 12.84 -22.61 7.57
CA LEU A 162 13.08 -23.85 6.85
C LEU A 162 11.89 -24.25 5.99
N GLY A 163 10.66 -24.17 6.52
CA GLY A 163 9.45 -24.54 5.78
C GLY A 163 9.13 -23.61 4.60
N ARG A 164 9.58 -22.34 4.63
CA ARG A 164 9.39 -21.36 3.55
C ARG A 164 10.56 -21.32 2.55
N THR A 165 11.65 -22.05 2.80
CA THR A 165 12.80 -22.11 1.90
C THR A 165 12.90 -23.46 1.23
N TYR A 166 13.51 -23.50 0.04
CA TYR A 166 13.72 -24.74 -0.71
C TYR A 166 14.54 -25.80 0.07
N ALA A 167 15.29 -25.38 1.10
CA ALA A 167 16.00 -26.27 2.01
C ALA A 167 15.07 -27.19 2.80
N GLY A 168 13.90 -26.71 3.25
CA GLY A 168 12.95 -27.55 4.00
C GLY A 168 12.36 -28.67 3.14
N VAL A 169 12.14 -28.38 1.85
CA VAL A 169 11.65 -29.36 0.87
C VAL A 169 12.68 -30.46 0.70
N VAL A 170 13.92 -30.12 0.36
CA VAL A 170 15.00 -31.10 0.14
C VAL A 170 15.27 -31.97 1.37
N LEU A 171 15.17 -31.41 2.58
CA LEU A 171 15.38 -32.15 3.82
C LEU A 171 14.25 -33.13 4.16
N THR A 172 13.03 -32.90 3.66
CA THR A 172 11.85 -33.70 4.03
C THR A 172 11.19 -34.45 2.86
N ASP A 173 11.78 -34.36 1.66
CA ASP A 173 11.32 -35.03 0.43
C ASP A 173 11.27 -36.56 0.57
N GLY A 174 12.22 -37.14 1.30
CA GLY A 174 12.31 -38.59 1.53
C GLY A 174 11.25 -39.17 2.48
N LEU A 175 10.35 -38.35 3.03
CA LEU A 175 9.30 -38.83 3.94
C LEU A 175 8.14 -39.47 3.16
N PRO A 176 7.64 -40.66 3.58
CA PRO A 176 6.46 -41.29 3.00
C PRO A 176 5.21 -40.39 3.07
N ASP A 177 4.29 -40.55 2.13
CA ASP A 177 3.06 -39.74 2.06
C ASP A 177 2.17 -39.87 3.32
N SER A 178 2.27 -40.98 4.06
CA SER A 178 1.59 -41.15 5.35
C SER A 178 2.11 -40.23 6.46
N LEU A 179 3.32 -39.71 6.33
CA LEU A 179 3.94 -38.73 7.24
C LEU A 179 4.08 -37.35 6.59
N SER A 180 3.30 -37.05 5.55
CA SER A 180 3.36 -35.77 4.84
C SER A 180 3.12 -34.57 5.77
N PHE A 181 2.34 -34.75 6.85
CA PHE A 181 2.10 -33.73 7.88
C PHE A 181 3.36 -33.32 8.67
N LEU A 182 4.43 -34.12 8.63
CA LEU A 182 5.74 -33.79 9.22
C LEU A 182 6.70 -33.14 8.22
N ARG A 183 6.35 -33.07 6.93
CA ARG A 183 7.15 -32.31 5.96
C ARG A 183 7.15 -30.86 6.39
N LEU A 184 8.34 -30.27 6.50
CA LEU A 184 8.52 -28.96 7.12
C LEU A 184 7.76 -27.85 6.38
N GLU A 185 7.65 -27.98 5.05
CA GLU A 185 6.84 -27.10 4.21
C GLU A 185 5.36 -27.18 4.59
N GLN A 186 4.78 -28.39 4.55
CA GLN A 186 3.37 -28.61 4.83
C GLN A 186 2.99 -28.27 6.27
N PHE A 187 3.81 -28.67 7.25
CA PHE A 187 3.58 -28.32 8.66
C PHE A 187 3.58 -26.81 8.90
N THR A 188 4.54 -26.11 8.29
CA THR A 188 4.65 -24.65 8.41
C THR A 188 3.44 -23.97 7.78
N GLU A 189 3.01 -24.42 6.61
CA GLU A 189 1.85 -23.85 5.91
C GLU A 189 0.54 -24.15 6.63
N ASP A 190 0.23 -25.42 6.88
CA ASP A 190 -1.06 -25.85 7.42
C ASP A 190 -1.25 -25.42 8.88
N THR A 191 -0.21 -25.56 9.71
CA THR A 191 -0.34 -25.28 11.15
C THR A 191 0.05 -23.85 11.48
N ILE A 192 1.26 -23.43 11.13
CA ILE A 192 1.76 -22.13 11.58
C ILE A 192 1.09 -21.00 10.80
N MET A 193 1.01 -21.12 9.47
CA MET A 193 0.51 -20.03 8.63
C MET A 193 -1.03 -19.99 8.61
N ASN A 194 -1.68 -21.10 8.30
CA ASN A 194 -3.12 -21.14 8.10
C ASN A 194 -3.93 -21.14 9.41
N VAL A 195 -3.35 -21.50 10.55
CA VAL A 195 -4.03 -21.42 11.85
C VAL A 195 -3.53 -20.21 12.65
N PHE A 196 -2.27 -20.21 13.10
CA PHE A 196 -1.78 -19.19 14.04
C PHE A 196 -1.56 -17.81 13.39
N ASN A 197 -0.84 -17.76 12.27
CA ASN A 197 -0.59 -16.50 11.57
C ASN A 197 -1.89 -15.92 11.02
N LEU A 198 -2.77 -16.76 10.45
CA LEU A 198 -4.06 -16.32 9.95
C LEU A 198 -4.96 -15.79 11.08
N ALA A 199 -4.99 -16.46 12.25
CA ALA A 199 -5.72 -15.96 13.42
C ALA A 199 -5.18 -14.59 13.87
N GLY A 200 -3.86 -14.43 13.96
CA GLY A 200 -3.23 -13.16 14.30
C GLY A 200 -3.51 -12.06 13.28
N THR A 201 -3.39 -12.36 11.99
CA THR A 201 -3.67 -11.42 10.90
C THR A 201 -5.13 -11.01 10.90
N ARG A 202 -6.07 -11.93 11.13
CA ARG A 202 -7.49 -11.61 11.29
C ARG A 202 -7.74 -10.72 12.50
N ALA A 203 -7.13 -11.00 13.64
CA ALA A 203 -7.25 -10.15 14.83
C ALA A 203 -6.72 -8.73 14.57
N ILE A 204 -5.58 -8.60 13.89
CA ILE A 204 -5.02 -7.31 13.46
C ILE A 204 -5.98 -6.59 12.52
N MET A 205 -6.48 -7.27 11.48
CA MET A 205 -7.42 -6.68 10.52
C MET A 205 -8.71 -6.20 11.20
N ILE A 206 -9.26 -6.98 12.12
CA ILE A 206 -10.44 -6.60 12.92
C ILE A 206 -10.12 -5.38 13.78
N GLY A 207 -8.96 -5.36 14.45
CA GLY A 207 -8.52 -4.24 15.27
C GLY A 207 -8.32 -2.96 14.46
N ILE A 208 -7.69 -3.05 13.28
CA ILE A 208 -7.54 -1.95 12.33
C ILE A 208 -8.91 -1.46 11.86
N GLY A 209 -9.81 -2.38 11.47
CA GLY A 209 -11.15 -2.04 11.04
C GLY A 209 -11.94 -1.29 12.10
N LEU A 210 -11.95 -1.79 13.34
CA LEU A 210 -12.59 -1.11 14.48
C LEU A 210 -11.93 0.25 14.77
N GLY A 211 -10.61 0.37 14.62
CA GLY A 211 -9.88 1.62 14.78
C GLY A 211 -10.25 2.67 13.71
N ILE A 212 -10.38 2.24 12.45
CA ILE A 212 -10.84 3.08 11.34
C ILE A 212 -12.27 3.54 11.58
N VAL A 213 -13.18 2.63 11.97
CA VAL A 213 -14.58 2.96 12.29
C VAL A 213 -14.66 3.93 13.46
N SER A 214 -13.90 3.70 14.54
CA SER A 214 -13.86 4.59 15.70
C SER A 214 -13.39 6.00 15.34
N THR A 215 -12.30 6.10 14.56
CA THR A 215 -11.76 7.39 14.12
C THR A 215 -12.73 8.09 13.18
N SER A 216 -13.31 7.37 12.22
CA SER A 216 -14.30 7.91 11.29
C SER A 216 -15.52 8.44 12.03
N LEU A 217 -16.05 7.70 13.02
CA LEU A 217 -17.18 8.15 13.82
C LEU A 217 -16.84 9.41 14.63
N LYS A 218 -15.64 9.50 15.22
CA LYS A 218 -15.20 10.72 15.91
C LYS A 218 -15.12 11.93 14.98
N VAL A 219 -14.67 11.73 13.74
CA VAL A 219 -14.65 12.76 12.70
C VAL A 219 -16.08 13.17 12.32
N LEU A 220 -16.98 12.20 12.08
CA LEU A 220 -18.37 12.45 11.70
C LEU A 220 -19.20 13.11 12.80
N LEU A 221 -18.94 12.78 14.07
CA LEU A 221 -19.59 13.44 15.21
C LEU A 221 -18.91 14.78 15.57
N GLY A 222 -17.83 15.15 14.87
CA GLY A 222 -17.10 16.39 15.11
C GLY A 222 -16.36 16.45 16.45
N VAL A 223 -16.12 15.29 17.06
CA VAL A 223 -15.30 15.11 18.27
C VAL A 223 -13.82 15.26 17.92
N ASP A 224 -13.41 14.67 16.79
CA ASP A 224 -12.08 14.88 16.22
C ASP A 224 -12.14 15.96 15.12
N ARG A 225 -11.34 17.01 15.29
CA ARG A 225 -11.28 18.19 14.43
C ARG A 225 -9.88 18.46 13.87
N SER A 226 -8.98 17.49 14.01
CA SER A 226 -7.57 17.59 13.59
C SER A 226 -7.38 17.96 12.12
N TYR A 227 -8.32 17.57 11.25
CA TYR A 227 -8.30 17.83 9.81
C TYR A 227 -8.66 19.28 9.41
N LEU A 228 -9.22 20.09 10.32
CA LEU A 228 -9.69 21.45 10.00
C LEU A 228 -8.60 22.52 9.97
N GLY A 229 -7.33 22.10 10.02
CA GLY A 229 -6.19 23.00 10.21
C GLY A 229 -6.15 23.56 11.62
N SER A 230 -5.01 23.41 12.28
CA SER A 230 -4.74 24.15 13.51
C SER A 230 -4.57 25.64 13.15
N GLU A 231 -4.99 26.56 14.02
CA GLU A 231 -4.00 27.57 14.41
C GLU A 231 -2.62 27.00 14.78
#